data_AF-Q0QCW7-F1
#
_entry.id   AF-Q0QCW7-F1
#
_cell.length_a   1.000
_cell.length_b   1.000
_cell.length_c   1.000
_cell.angle_alpha   90.00
_cell.angle_beta   90.00
_cell.angle_gamma   90.00
#
_symmetry.space_group_name_H-M   'P 1'
#
loop_
_entity.id
_entity.type
_entity.pdbx_description
1 polymer ?
#
loop_
_entity_poly.entity_id
_entity_poly.type
_entity_poly.pdbx_seq_one_letter_code
_entity_poly.pdbx_strand_id
1 'polypeptide(L)' 'SNMQVTYSKRRNGILKKAKEISVLCDARVSVIIFASTGKMHEFSSTSLVDILDQYHKLTGRRLWDAKHEN' A
#
# COMPACT_ATOMS: atom_id res chain seq x y z
N SER A 1 -14.04 -11.30 -17.47
CA SER A 1 -13.08 -11.02 -18.57
C SER A 1 -11.68 -11.53 -18.18
N ASN A 2 -10.81 -11.86 -19.15
CA ASN A 2 -9.41 -12.25 -18.87
C ASN A 2 -8.63 -11.18 -18.08
N MET A 3 -9.01 -9.91 -18.22
CA MET A 3 -8.44 -8.79 -17.48
C MET A 3 -8.73 -8.89 -15.97
N GLN A 4 -9.96 -9.20 -15.56
CA GLN A 4 -10.33 -9.32 -14.14
C GLN A 4 -9.63 -10.52 -13.46
N VAL A 5 -9.49 -11.63 -14.19
CA VAL A 5 -8.76 -12.82 -13.71
C VAL A 5 -7.28 -12.51 -13.54
N THR A 6 -6.66 -11.90 -14.56
CA THR A 6 -5.26 -11.48 -14.52
C THR A 6 -5.00 -10.49 -13.40
N TYR A 7 -5.88 -9.49 -13.24
CA TYR A 7 -5.81 -8.52 -12.16
C TYR A 7 -5.83 -9.20 -10.80
N SER A 8 -6.80 -10.10 -10.57
CA SER A 8 -6.92 -10.81 -9.29
C SER A 8 -5.67 -11.65 -8.97
N LYS A 9 -5.15 -12.38 -9.97
CA LYS A 9 -3.92 -13.19 -9.81
C LYS A 9 -2.70 -12.31 -9.49
N ARG A 10 -2.49 -11.24 -10.25
CA ARG A 10 -1.32 -10.35 -10.07
C ARG A 10 -1.40 -9.57 -8.76
N ARG A 11 -2.57 -9.01 -8.43
CA ARG A 11 -2.82 -8.33 -7.15
C ARG A 11 -2.51 -9.27 -5.99
N ASN A 12 -3.06 -10.48 -5.99
CA ASN A 12 -2.83 -11.44 -4.90
C ASN A 12 -1.34 -11.84 -4.80
N GLY A 13 -0.66 -12.01 -5.94
CA GLY A 13 0.79 -12.29 -5.96
C GLY A 13 1.63 -11.16 -5.35
N ILE A 14 1.30 -9.89 -5.65
CA ILE A 14 1.96 -8.72 -5.07
C ILE A 14 1.74 -8.66 -3.55
N LEU A 15 0.49 -8.82 -3.09
CA LEU A 15 0.17 -8.78 -1.66
C LEU A 15 0.86 -9.92 -0.90
N LYS A 16 0.98 -11.11 -1.50
CA LYS A 16 1.71 -12.24 -0.91
C LYS A 16 3.20 -11.91 -0.74
N LYS A 17 3.86 -11.39 -1.78
CA LYS A 17 5.27 -10.98 -1.71
C LYS A 17 5.50 -9.85 -0.70
N ALA A 18 4.62 -8.86 -0.63
CA ALA A 18 4.70 -7.79 0.35
C ALA A 18 4.63 -8.33 1.79
N LYS A 19 3.74 -9.30 2.03
CA LYS A 19 3.66 -10.01 3.32
C LYS A 19 4.91 -10.83 3.62
N GLU A 20 5.42 -11.58 2.63
CA GLU A 20 6.65 -12.36 2.77
C GLU A 20 7.84 -11.46 3.16
N ILE A 21 8.03 -10.33 2.47
CA ILE A 21 9.10 -9.36 2.80
C ILE A 21 8.92 -8.82 4.22
N SER A 22 7.70 -8.44 4.59
CA SER A 22 7.44 -7.89 5.91
C SER A 22 7.78 -8.87 7.03
N VAL A 23 7.40 -10.14 6.89
CA VAL A 23 7.66 -11.17 7.91
C VAL A 23 9.11 -11.64 7.91
N LEU A 24 9.69 -11.91 6.74
CA LEU A 24 11.03 -12.51 6.64
C LEU A 24 12.15 -11.52 6.97
N CYS A 25 11.93 -10.24 6.73
CA CYS A 25 12.95 -9.21 6.88
C CYS A 25 12.64 -8.21 8.00
N ASP A 26 11.59 -8.45 8.79
CA ASP A 26 11.07 -7.51 9.79
C ASP A 26 10.88 -6.09 9.23
N ALA A 27 10.40 -6.02 7.99
CA ALA A 27 10.29 -4.79 7.23
C ALA A 27 8.88 -4.20 7.34
N ARG A 28 8.80 -2.87 7.48
CA ARG A 28 7.54 -2.13 7.39
C ARG A 28 7.17 -1.95 5.91
N VAL A 29 6.05 -2.55 5.50
CA VAL A 29 5.61 -2.56 4.09
C VAL A 29 4.12 -2.20 4.01
N SER A 30 3.77 -1.29 3.09
CA SER A 30 2.38 -1.01 2.74
C SER A 30 2.21 -0.97 1.22
N VAL A 31 1.08 -1.47 0.73
CA VAL A 31 0.70 -1.52 -0.68
C VAL A 31 -0.76 -1.11 -0.79
N ILE A 32 -1.04 -0.09 -1.61
CA ILE A 32 -2.38 0.38 -1.94
C ILE A 32 -2.58 0.25 -3.44
N ILE A 33 -3.69 -0.36 -3.87
CA ILE A 33 -4.03 -0.59 -5.27
C ILE A 33 -5.45 -0.10 -5.54
N PHE A 34 -5.59 0.87 -6.43
CA PHE A 34 -6.88 1.33 -6.95
C PHE A 34 -7.18 0.60 -8.26
N ALA A 35 -8.23 -0.23 -8.25
CA ALA A 35 -8.71 -0.87 -9.47
C ALA A 35 -9.42 0.15 -10.36
N SER A 36 -9.40 -0.07 -11.68
CA SER A 36 -10.21 0.71 -12.63
C SER A 36 -11.72 0.61 -12.38
N THR A 37 -12.15 -0.37 -11.57
CA THR A 37 -13.53 -0.52 -11.10
C THR A 37 -13.88 0.40 -9.92
N GLY A 38 -12.94 1.24 -9.46
CA GLY A 38 -13.10 2.09 -8.28
C GLY A 38 -12.89 1.36 -6.95
N LYS A 39 -12.61 0.05 -6.96
CA LYS A 39 -12.33 -0.71 -5.74
C LYS A 39 -10.90 -0.49 -5.26
N MET A 40 -10.75 -0.15 -3.98
CA MET A 40 -9.45 -0.12 -3.30
C MET A 40 -9.12 -1.50 -2.73
N HIS A 41 -7.86 -1.89 -2.86
CA HIS A 41 -7.28 -3.04 -2.17
C HIS A 41 -5.99 -2.63 -1.49
N GLU A 42 -5.78 -3.10 -0.27
CA GLU A 42 -4.59 -2.76 0.48
C GLU A 42 -4.01 -3.96 1.23
N PHE A 43 -2.71 -3.87 1.51
CA PHE A 43 -2.01 -4.64 2.52
C PHE A 43 -1.09 -3.69 3.27
N SER A 44 -1.08 -3.78 4.59
CA SER A 44 -0.16 -2.99 5.40
C SER A 44 0.31 -3.86 6.58
N SER A 45 1.62 -3.89 6.81
CA SER A 45 2.21 -4.65 7.92
C SER A 45 1.98 -3.98 9.29
N THR A 46 1.69 -2.68 9.28
CA THR A 46 1.27 -1.87 10.43
C THR A 46 0.26 -0.83 9.96
N SER A 47 -0.17 0.08 10.82
CA SER A 47 -1.01 1.23 10.45
C SER A 47 -0.40 1.99 9.26
N LEU A 48 -1.22 2.23 8.24
CA LEU A 48 -0.83 3.04 7.09
C LEU A 48 -0.42 4.45 7.55
N VAL A 49 -1.12 5.01 8.54
CA VAL A 49 -0.80 6.32 9.13
C VAL A 49 0.63 6.35 9.65
N ASP A 50 1.06 5.30 10.35
CA ASP A 50 2.42 5.26 10.91
C ASP A 50 3.50 5.15 9.82
N ILE A 51 3.19 4.50 8.70
CA ILE A 51 4.13 4.40 7.56
C ILE A 51 4.22 5.76 6.85
N LEU A 52 3.10 6.43 6.63
CA LEU A 52 3.05 7.74 6.00
C LEU A 52 3.71 8.82 6.88
N ASP A 53 3.47 8.79 8.19
CA ASP A 53 4.15 9.67 9.15
C ASP A 53 5.67 9.44 9.16
N GLN A 54 6.12 8.18 9.15
CA GLN A 54 7.55 7.88 9.06
C GLN A 54 8.14 8.36 7.72
N TYR A 55 7.41 8.21 6.62
CA TYR A 55 7.83 8.73 5.31
C TYR A 55 7.97 10.26 5.33
N HIS A 56 7.02 10.99 5.91
CA HIS A 56 7.11 12.45 6.08
C HIS A 56 8.34 12.85 6.88
N LYS A 57 8.59 12.18 8.02
CA LYS A 57 9.73 12.45 8.91
C LYS A 57 11.07 12.22 8.23
N LEU A 58 11.21 11.13 7.46
CA LEU A 58 12.49 10.75 6.84
C LEU A 58 12.80 11.50 5.54
N THR A 59 11.78 11.84 4.76
CA THR A 59 11.98 12.48 3.45
C THR A 59 11.81 14.00 3.48
N GLY A 60 11.20 14.54 4.54
CA GLY A 60 10.78 15.95 4.59
C GLY A 60 9.67 16.30 3.59
N ARG A 61 9.17 15.33 2.81
CA ARG A 61 8.09 15.54 1.83
C ARG A 61 6.75 15.35 2.53
N ARG A 62 5.89 16.36 2.53
CA ARG A 62 4.48 16.17 2.85
C ARG A 62 3.76 15.59 1.64
N LEU A 63 3.04 14.49 1.83
CA LEU A 63 2.24 13.83 0.81
C LEU A 63 0.91 14.56 0.57
N TRP A 64 0.42 15.31 1.55
CA TRP A 64 -0.75 16.18 1.43
C TRP A 64 -0.46 17.59 1.94
N ASP A 65 -1.02 18.57 1.24
CA ASP A 65 -1.05 19.96 1.71
C ASP A 65 -2.00 20.10 2.90
N ALA A 66 -1.73 21.05 3.79
CA ALA A 66 -2.58 21.38 4.96
C ALA A 66 -4.06 21.65 4.61
N LYS A 67 -4.36 21.96 3.34
CA LYS A 67 -5.73 22.14 2.83
C LYS A 67 -6.59 20.86 2.82
N HIS A 68 -6.02 19.69 3.13
CA HIS A 68 -6.74 18.41 3.23
C HIS A 68 -6.87 17.90 4.68
N GLU A 69 -6.35 18.63 5.67
CA GLU A 69 -6.67 18.40 7.09
C GLU A 69 -7.96 19.20 7.41
N ASN A 70 -9.11 18.59 7.15
CA ASN A 70 -10.41 19.06 7.66
C ASN A 70 -11.08 17.91 8.41
#